data_AF-A0A3B9K1P2-F1
#
_entry.id   AF-A0A3B9K1P2-F1
#
_cell.length_a   1.000
_cell.length_b   1.000
_cell.length_c   1.000
_cell.angle_alpha   90.00
_cell.angle_beta   90.00
_cell.angle_gamma   90.00
#
_symmetry.space_group_name_H-M   'P 1'
#
loop_
_entity.id
_entity.type
_entity.pdbx_description
1 polymer ?
#
loop_
_entity_poly.entity_id
_entity_poly.type
_entity_poly.pdbx_seq_one_letter_code
_entity_poly.pdbx_strand_id
1 'polypeptide(L)'
;MAKANIKEKIELDSKYPYSGKNLFKNPEYYFYADCSSSDYLKNWKKHRNKSLKKLKQYCDLKRSKSDSDKITSKRGTLTTYLDLISQSLRNNVLGKREKYILLKFITKFEVHRRLFSYYDSNLIRRKSSPEAGFGEYTYFALVVAQCARLENSLNYTSCLIKLMDCLLSIPKKNYSYKDSKFLIQCIKIESELLDNLGKGAINR
;
A
#
# COMPACT_ATOMS: atom_id res chain seq x y z
N MET A 1 43.04 -15.63 8.57
CA MET A 1 42.17 -14.76 7.74
C MET A 1 40.75 -15.34 7.69
N ALA A 2 39.95 -15.17 8.75
CA ALA A 2 38.61 -15.80 8.85
C ALA A 2 37.58 -14.92 9.57
N LYS A 3 37.69 -13.58 9.46
CA LYS A 3 36.74 -12.63 10.09
C LYS A 3 35.94 -11.78 9.09
N ALA A 4 36.32 -11.79 7.80
CA ALA A 4 35.61 -11.02 6.76
C ALA A 4 34.31 -11.70 6.29
N ASN A 5 34.22 -13.04 6.37
CA ASN A 5 33.14 -13.81 5.74
C ASN A 5 31.87 -13.99 6.60
N ILE A 6 31.90 -13.56 7.87
CA ILE A 6 30.75 -13.64 8.78
C ILE A 6 29.95 -12.32 8.77
N LYS A 7 30.63 -11.17 8.62
CA LYS A 7 29.97 -9.85 8.56
C LYS A 7 29.14 -9.66 7.29
N GLU A 8 29.64 -10.10 6.13
CA GLU A 8 28.88 -10.01 4.87
C GLU A 8 27.67 -10.96 4.84
N LYS A 9 27.78 -12.14 5.49
CA LYS A 9 26.66 -13.09 5.61
C LYS A 9 25.57 -12.58 6.58
N ILE A 10 25.98 -11.93 7.68
CA ILE A 10 25.05 -11.29 8.65
C ILE A 10 24.40 -10.02 8.07
N GLU A 11 25.08 -9.28 7.18
CA GLU A 11 24.48 -8.11 6.52
C GLU A 11 23.40 -8.51 5.50
N LEU A 12 23.51 -9.68 4.86
CA LEU A 12 22.46 -10.22 3.98
C LEU A 12 21.20 -10.65 4.74
N ASP A 13 21.32 -11.15 5.98
CA ASP A 13 20.17 -11.54 6.84
C ASP A 13 19.42 -10.34 7.46
N SER A 14 19.91 -9.11 7.26
CA SER A 14 19.39 -7.89 7.91
C SER A 14 18.50 -7.02 7.02
N LYS A 15 18.16 -7.48 5.81
CA LYS A 15 17.47 -6.68 4.80
C LYS A 15 16.01 -7.10 4.66
N TYR A 16 15.10 -6.11 4.68
CA TYR A 16 13.69 -6.35 4.42
C TYR A 16 13.51 -6.99 3.02
N PRO A 17 12.87 -8.19 2.90
CA PRO A 17 12.91 -9.02 1.69
C PRO A 17 12.37 -8.32 0.43
N TYR A 18 11.42 -7.41 0.63
CA TYR A 18 10.70 -6.71 -0.43
C TYR A 18 11.35 -5.38 -0.82
N SER A 19 12.62 -5.16 -0.46
CA SER A 19 13.35 -3.93 -0.76
C SER A 19 14.28 -4.06 -1.96
N GLY A 20 14.29 -3.04 -2.84
CA GLY A 20 15.32 -2.87 -3.88
C GLY A 20 15.00 -3.44 -5.27
N LYS A 21 13.80 -3.98 -5.49
CA LYS A 21 13.31 -4.43 -6.81
C LYS A 21 11.93 -3.86 -7.08
N ASN A 22 11.58 -3.58 -8.34
CA ASN A 22 10.24 -3.10 -8.69
C ASN A 22 9.24 -4.26 -8.65
N LEU A 23 8.38 -4.29 -7.63
CA LEU A 23 7.44 -5.38 -7.39
C LEU A 23 6.19 -5.33 -8.28
N PHE A 24 5.95 -4.25 -9.02
CA PHE A 24 4.95 -4.26 -10.09
C PHE A 24 5.48 -4.97 -11.35
N LYS A 25 6.79 -4.86 -11.61
CA LYS A 25 7.44 -5.55 -12.73
C LYS A 25 7.79 -7.00 -12.42
N ASN A 26 8.26 -7.26 -11.21
CA ASN A 26 8.65 -8.58 -10.72
C ASN A 26 7.88 -8.88 -9.43
N PRO A 27 6.61 -9.32 -9.55
CA PRO A 27 5.76 -9.50 -8.38
C PRO A 27 6.22 -10.68 -7.53
N GLU A 28 6.13 -10.52 -6.22
CA GLU A 28 6.32 -11.63 -5.29
C GLU A 28 4.99 -12.16 -4.77
N TYR A 29 4.89 -13.48 -4.74
CA TYR A 29 3.71 -14.22 -4.35
C TYR A 29 3.94 -14.81 -2.96
N TYR A 30 3.63 -14.03 -1.94
CA TYR A 30 3.54 -14.50 -0.58
C TYR A 30 2.10 -14.35 -0.07
N PHE A 31 1.61 -15.40 0.59
CA PHE A 31 0.22 -15.46 1.08
C PHE A 31 -0.02 -14.49 2.23
N TYR A 32 0.91 -14.40 3.18
CA TYR A 32 0.82 -13.52 4.35
C TYR A 32 2.18 -12.90 4.67
N ALA A 33 2.16 -11.64 5.13
CA ALA A 33 3.34 -11.04 5.74
C ALA A 33 3.66 -11.78 7.05
N ASP A 34 4.94 -12.10 7.30
CA ASP A 34 5.38 -12.82 8.49
C ASP A 34 5.46 -11.88 9.72
N CYS A 35 4.31 -11.33 10.10
CA CYS A 35 4.21 -10.44 11.26
C CYS A 35 4.42 -11.18 12.60
N SER A 36 4.53 -12.52 12.59
CA SER A 36 4.93 -13.33 13.76
C SER A 36 6.42 -13.27 14.04
N SER A 37 7.25 -13.05 13.01
CA SER A 37 8.70 -12.96 13.17
C SER A 37 9.11 -11.58 13.70
N SER A 38 9.80 -11.57 14.84
CA SER A 38 10.35 -10.35 15.44
C SER A 38 11.39 -9.68 14.54
N ASP A 39 12.19 -10.48 13.83
CA ASP A 39 13.17 -9.98 12.86
C ASP A 39 12.48 -9.37 11.63
N TYR A 40 11.41 -10.00 11.13
CA TYR A 40 10.59 -9.42 10.07
C TYR A 40 10.04 -8.05 10.48
N LEU A 41 9.40 -7.94 11.65
CA LEU A 41 8.84 -6.69 12.15
C LEU A 41 9.91 -5.61 12.36
N LYS A 42 11.07 -5.99 12.90
CA LYS A 42 12.22 -5.07 13.07
C LYS A 42 12.71 -4.52 11.74
N ASN A 43 12.85 -5.39 10.73
CA ASN A 43 13.31 -5.02 9.40
C ASN A 43 12.25 -4.21 8.63
N TRP A 44 10.98 -4.58 8.75
CA TRP A 44 9.83 -3.81 8.26
C TRP A 44 9.83 -2.40 8.85
N LYS A 45 9.98 -2.26 10.17
CA LYS A 45 9.96 -0.96 10.87
C LYS A 45 11.09 -0.06 10.41
N LYS A 46 12.31 -0.61 10.26
CA LYS A 46 13.46 0.11 9.66
C LYS A 46 13.15 0.56 8.24
N HIS A 47 12.58 -0.32 7.41
CA HIS A 47 12.24 -0.02 6.02
C HIS A 47 11.18 1.09 5.91
N ARG A 48 10.11 1.03 6.71
CA ARG A 48 9.05 2.04 6.74
C ARG A 48 9.53 3.37 7.29
N ASN A 49 10.33 3.40 8.35
CA ASN A 49 10.91 4.64 8.88
C ASN A 49 11.82 5.33 7.87
N LYS A 50 12.67 4.57 7.16
CA LYS A 50 13.50 5.09 6.07
C LYS A 50 12.65 5.65 4.94
N SER A 51 11.59 4.95 4.56
CA SER A 51 10.66 5.39 3.52
C SER A 51 9.90 6.66 3.92
N LEU A 52 9.41 6.72 5.15
CA LEU A 52 8.71 7.87 5.74
C LEU A 52 9.59 9.12 5.76
N LYS A 53 10.85 9.01 6.22
CA LYS A 53 11.80 10.13 6.21
C LYS A 53 11.97 10.70 4.81
N LYS A 54 12.19 9.82 3.82
CA LYS A 54 12.37 10.24 2.42
C LYS A 54 11.09 10.83 1.81
N LEU A 55 9.93 10.27 2.12
CA LEU A 55 8.63 10.78 1.66
C LEU A 55 8.35 12.18 2.20
N LYS A 56 8.60 12.42 3.50
CA LYS A 56 8.46 13.75 4.12
C LYS A 56 9.36 14.78 3.44
N GLN A 57 10.65 14.46 3.28
CA GLN A 57 11.60 15.33 2.57
C GLN A 57 11.11 15.67 1.15
N TYR A 58 10.61 14.69 0.41
CA TYR A 58 10.07 14.92 -0.93
C TYR A 58 8.79 15.76 -0.93
N CYS A 59 7.85 15.48 -0.02
CA CYS A 59 6.66 16.29 0.21
C CYS A 59 7.00 17.76 0.46
N ASP A 60 7.99 18.03 1.32
CA ASP A 60 8.38 19.38 1.68
C ASP A 60 8.99 20.12 0.48
N LEU A 61 9.84 19.43 -0.30
CA LEU A 61 10.42 19.97 -1.55
C LEU A 61 9.34 20.26 -2.61
N LYS A 62 8.36 19.38 -2.76
CA LYS A 62 7.26 19.54 -3.72
C LYS A 62 6.23 20.56 -3.28
N ARG A 63 5.99 20.76 -1.98
CA ARG A 63 5.11 21.81 -1.47
C ARG A 63 5.56 23.21 -1.90
N SER A 64 6.87 23.42 -2.01
CA SER A 64 7.48 24.69 -2.43
C SER A 64 7.35 24.97 -3.93
N LYS A 65 7.10 23.95 -4.75
CA LYS A 65 6.84 24.09 -6.18
C LYS A 65 5.34 23.94 -6.35
N SER A 66 4.64 25.04 -6.56
CA SER A 66 3.21 25.09 -6.87
C SER A 66 2.90 24.24 -8.12
N ASP A 67 2.85 22.93 -7.98
CA ASP A 67 2.28 22.04 -8.97
C ASP A 67 0.77 22.17 -8.76
N SER A 68 0.15 23.10 -9.49
CA SER A 68 -1.28 23.00 -9.76
C SER A 68 -1.46 21.65 -10.46
N ASP A 69 -1.82 20.62 -9.71
CA ASP A 69 -2.15 19.31 -10.26
C ASP A 69 -3.28 19.54 -11.28
N LYS A 70 -2.94 19.69 -12.56
CA LYS A 70 -3.90 19.75 -13.66
C LYS A 70 -4.57 18.39 -13.70
N ILE A 71 -5.70 18.27 -13.00
CA ILE A 71 -6.59 17.11 -13.03
C ILE A 71 -7.11 16.99 -14.47
N THR A 72 -6.36 16.30 -15.31
CA THR A 72 -6.68 16.10 -16.73
C THR A 72 -6.84 14.61 -17.08
N SER A 73 -6.72 13.70 -16.11
CA SER A 73 -7.07 12.30 -16.34
C SER A 73 -8.56 12.06 -16.14
N LYS A 74 -9.20 11.52 -17.17
CA LYS A 74 -10.57 11.00 -17.13
C LYS A 74 -10.65 9.96 -15.99
N ARG A 75 -11.38 10.26 -14.90
CA ARG A 75 -11.48 9.34 -13.75
C ARG A 75 -11.96 7.96 -14.19
N GLY A 76 -11.19 6.94 -13.83
CA GLY A 76 -11.56 5.54 -14.00
C GLY A 76 -12.71 5.14 -13.06
N THR A 77 -13.47 4.11 -13.41
CA THR A 77 -14.52 3.60 -12.51
C THR A 77 -13.92 2.95 -11.26
N LEU A 78 -12.65 2.50 -11.28
CA LEU A 78 -11.91 2.13 -10.07
C LEU A 78 -11.95 3.26 -9.05
N THR A 79 -11.54 4.47 -9.47
CA THR A 79 -11.56 5.66 -8.60
C THR A 79 -12.98 5.96 -8.11
N THR A 80 -14.01 5.80 -8.95
CA THR A 80 -15.42 5.96 -8.54
C THR A 80 -15.83 5.00 -7.44
N TYR A 81 -15.43 3.73 -7.52
CA TYR A 81 -15.70 2.77 -6.45
C TYR A 81 -14.93 3.09 -5.16
N LEU A 82 -13.70 3.57 -5.28
CA LEU A 82 -12.91 4.03 -4.13
C LEU A 82 -13.50 5.28 -3.48
N ASP A 83 -14.05 6.20 -4.28
CA ASP A 83 -14.77 7.39 -3.80
C ASP A 83 -16.01 6.98 -2.99
N LEU A 84 -16.77 5.97 -3.45
CA LEU A 84 -17.92 5.41 -2.74
C LEU A 84 -17.51 4.87 -1.36
N ILE A 85 -16.48 4.02 -1.31
CA ILE A 85 -15.99 3.45 -0.05
C ILE A 85 -15.47 4.57 0.87
N SER A 86 -14.74 5.54 0.31
CA SER A 86 -14.21 6.68 1.06
C SER A 86 -15.31 7.55 1.66
N GLN A 87 -16.45 7.69 0.98
CA GLN A 87 -17.62 8.40 1.51
C GLN A 87 -18.17 7.70 2.74
N SER A 88 -18.34 6.37 2.69
CA SER A 88 -18.81 5.59 3.83
C SER A 88 -17.84 5.66 5.02
N LEU A 89 -16.53 5.60 4.74
CA LEU A 89 -15.49 5.74 5.76
C LEU A 89 -15.53 7.09 6.50
N ARG A 90 -15.92 8.19 5.83
CA ARG A 90 -16.09 9.50 6.52
C ARG A 90 -17.19 9.49 7.57
N ASN A 91 -18.16 8.60 7.42
CA ASN A 91 -19.24 8.39 8.38
C ASN A 91 -18.89 7.28 9.39
N ASN A 92 -17.64 6.79 9.43
CA ASN A 92 -17.17 5.67 10.26
C ASN A 92 -18.00 4.38 10.09
N VAL A 93 -18.59 4.17 8.91
CA VAL A 93 -19.39 2.97 8.61
C VAL A 93 -18.89 2.35 7.32
N LEU A 94 -18.80 1.03 7.30
CA LEU A 94 -18.53 0.27 6.07
C LEU A 94 -19.68 -0.70 5.83
N GLY A 95 -20.52 -0.40 4.84
CA GLY A 95 -21.67 -1.23 4.50
C GLY A 95 -21.28 -2.53 3.80
N LYS A 96 -22.24 -3.48 3.71
CA LYS A 96 -22.03 -4.79 3.06
C LYS A 96 -21.56 -4.64 1.60
N ARG A 97 -22.12 -3.65 0.88
CA ARG A 97 -21.78 -3.37 -0.51
C ARG A 97 -20.33 -2.90 -0.65
N GLU A 98 -19.91 -1.97 0.18
CA GLU A 98 -18.55 -1.42 0.18
C GLU A 98 -17.53 -2.48 0.55
N LYS A 99 -17.81 -3.31 1.57
CA LYS A 99 -16.99 -4.47 1.93
C LYS A 99 -16.84 -5.43 0.75
N TYR A 100 -17.94 -5.77 0.08
CA TYR A 100 -17.91 -6.65 -1.10
C TYR A 100 -17.04 -6.09 -2.23
N ILE A 101 -17.22 -4.81 -2.58
CA ILE A 101 -16.44 -4.14 -3.62
C ILE A 101 -14.95 -4.15 -3.26
N LEU A 102 -14.61 -3.77 -2.03
CA LEU A 102 -13.23 -3.73 -1.56
C LEU A 102 -12.58 -5.11 -1.62
N LEU A 103 -13.25 -6.15 -1.12
CA LEU A 103 -12.74 -7.53 -1.15
C LEU A 103 -12.49 -8.02 -2.58
N LYS A 104 -13.34 -7.65 -3.54
CA LYS A 104 -13.11 -7.99 -4.96
C LYS A 104 -11.85 -7.32 -5.51
N PHE A 105 -11.57 -6.06 -5.18
CA PHE A 105 -10.33 -5.41 -5.61
C PHE A 105 -9.09 -5.95 -4.90
N ILE A 106 -9.18 -6.23 -3.60
CA ILE A 106 -8.12 -6.92 -2.85
C ILE A 106 -7.79 -8.25 -3.52
N THR A 107 -8.80 -9.09 -3.80
CA THR A 107 -8.60 -10.39 -4.45
C THR A 107 -7.92 -10.23 -5.81
N LYS A 108 -8.37 -9.29 -6.64
CA LYS A 108 -7.75 -9.03 -7.95
C LYS A 108 -6.29 -8.58 -7.81
N PHE A 109 -6.00 -7.70 -6.86
CA PHE A 109 -4.64 -7.26 -6.58
C PHE A 109 -3.77 -8.39 -6.03
N GLU A 110 -4.27 -9.23 -5.13
CA GLU A 110 -3.46 -10.30 -4.55
C GLU A 110 -3.17 -11.42 -5.54
N VAL A 111 -4.13 -11.78 -6.38
CA VAL A 111 -3.97 -12.82 -7.41
C VAL A 111 -3.15 -12.34 -8.59
N HIS A 112 -3.47 -11.16 -9.14
CA HIS A 112 -2.88 -10.70 -10.40
C HIS A 112 -1.81 -9.62 -10.22
N ARG A 113 -1.66 -9.06 -9.02
CA ARG A 113 -0.77 -7.91 -8.71
C ARG A 113 -1.05 -6.68 -9.56
N ARG A 114 -2.24 -6.65 -10.17
CA ARG A 114 -2.67 -5.64 -11.14
C ARG A 114 -4.12 -5.26 -10.93
N LEU A 115 -4.39 -3.97 -11.05
CA LEU A 115 -5.72 -3.38 -11.13
C LEU A 115 -5.81 -2.61 -12.45
N PHE A 116 -7.02 -2.25 -12.85
CA PHE A 116 -7.30 -1.54 -14.09
C PHE A 116 -8.16 -0.31 -13.80
N SER A 117 -8.06 0.74 -14.60
CA SER A 117 -8.78 1.98 -14.29
C SER A 117 -10.30 1.84 -14.47
N TYR A 118 -10.76 0.94 -15.34
CA TYR A 118 -12.18 0.74 -15.66
C TYR A 118 -12.67 -0.71 -15.48
N TYR A 119 -13.76 -0.81 -14.73
CA TYR A 119 -14.59 -1.99 -14.48
C TYR A 119 -16.05 -1.71 -14.85
N ASP A 120 -16.83 -2.75 -15.11
CA ASP A 120 -18.29 -2.69 -15.25
C ASP A 120 -19.00 -2.77 -13.88
N SER A 121 -20.34 -2.78 -13.90
CA SER A 121 -21.17 -2.87 -12.69
C SER A 121 -20.99 -4.18 -11.92
N ASN A 122 -20.51 -5.24 -12.57
CA ASN A 122 -20.22 -6.54 -11.98
C ASN A 122 -18.77 -6.63 -11.46
N LEU A 123 -18.04 -5.52 -11.46
CA LEU A 123 -16.62 -5.44 -11.06
C LEU A 123 -15.72 -6.30 -11.96
N ILE A 124 -16.12 -6.52 -13.21
CA ILE A 124 -15.33 -7.19 -14.24
C ILE A 124 -14.58 -6.11 -15.02
N ARG A 125 -13.30 -6.38 -15.34
CA ARG A 125 -12.45 -5.45 -16.09
C ARG A 125 -13.06 -5.23 -17.49
N ARG A 126 -13.20 -3.97 -17.91
CA ARG A 126 -13.60 -3.67 -19.30
C ARG A 126 -12.50 -4.07 -20.29
N LYS A 127 -12.85 -4.59 -21.47
CA LYS A 127 -11.89 -5.18 -22.44
C LYS A 127 -10.72 -4.25 -22.80
N SER A 128 -10.97 -2.95 -22.98
CA SER A 128 -9.99 -1.92 -23.35
C SER A 128 -9.46 -1.09 -22.16
N SER A 129 -9.64 -1.59 -20.94
CA SER A 129 -9.26 -0.88 -19.72
C SER A 129 -7.73 -0.83 -19.56
N PRO A 130 -7.10 0.36 -19.49
CA PRO A 130 -5.68 0.45 -19.13
C PRO A 130 -5.43 -0.06 -17.71
N GLU A 131 -4.20 -0.51 -17.46
CA GLU A 131 -3.74 -0.79 -16.09
C GLU A 131 -3.85 0.46 -15.22
N ALA A 132 -4.18 0.27 -13.96
CA ALA A 132 -4.36 1.35 -13.01
C ALA A 132 -3.05 2.13 -12.85
N GLY A 133 -3.17 3.46 -12.87
CA GLY A 133 -2.02 4.35 -12.72
C GLY A 133 -1.48 4.36 -11.28
N PHE A 134 -0.28 4.89 -11.10
CA PHE A 134 0.33 5.03 -9.77
C PHE A 134 -0.59 5.75 -8.76
N GLY A 135 -1.23 6.84 -9.19
CA GLY A 135 -2.18 7.60 -8.37
C GLY A 135 -3.45 6.83 -7.97
N GLU A 136 -3.88 5.87 -8.80
CA GLU A 136 -5.02 5.00 -8.45
C GLU A 136 -4.60 3.96 -7.41
N TYR A 137 -3.37 3.43 -7.49
CA TYR A 137 -2.84 2.53 -6.47
C TYR A 137 -2.56 3.21 -5.13
N THR A 138 -2.04 4.43 -5.12
CA THR A 138 -1.83 5.18 -3.87
C THR A 138 -3.16 5.53 -3.22
N TYR A 139 -4.19 5.86 -4.02
CA TYR A 139 -5.53 6.08 -3.49
C TYR A 139 -6.16 4.78 -2.98
N PHE A 140 -6.02 3.68 -3.71
CA PHE A 140 -6.45 2.35 -3.26
C PHE A 140 -5.79 1.98 -1.92
N ALA A 141 -4.48 2.21 -1.77
CA ALA A 141 -3.76 1.95 -0.54
C ALA A 141 -4.32 2.76 0.64
N LEU A 142 -4.64 4.03 0.42
CA LEU A 142 -5.26 4.86 1.44
C LEU A 142 -6.62 4.32 1.88
N VAL A 143 -7.47 3.91 0.93
CA VAL A 143 -8.78 3.33 1.23
C VAL A 143 -8.63 2.01 2.01
N VAL A 144 -7.74 1.11 1.57
CA VAL A 144 -7.45 -0.14 2.28
C VAL A 144 -6.95 0.14 3.69
N ALA A 145 -6.05 1.11 3.87
CA ALA A 145 -5.54 1.47 5.19
C ALA A 145 -6.65 1.96 6.13
N GLN A 146 -7.53 2.83 5.65
CA GLN A 146 -8.65 3.35 6.43
C GLN A 146 -9.65 2.23 6.80
N CYS A 147 -9.98 1.34 5.86
CA CYS A 147 -10.80 0.18 6.15
C CYS A 147 -10.13 -0.79 7.14
N ALA A 148 -8.83 -1.03 6.99
CA ALA A 148 -8.05 -1.88 7.90
C ALA A 148 -8.11 -1.33 9.33
N ARG A 149 -7.98 -0.01 9.50
CA ARG A 149 -8.06 0.65 10.80
C ARG A 149 -9.47 0.62 11.39
N LEU A 150 -10.50 0.87 10.58
CA LEU A 150 -11.89 0.88 11.06
C LEU A 150 -12.36 -0.51 11.50
N GLU A 151 -12.11 -1.52 10.67
CA GLU A 151 -12.59 -2.89 10.89
C GLU A 151 -11.60 -3.72 11.72
N ASN A 152 -10.38 -3.21 11.92
CA ASN A 152 -9.30 -3.89 12.60
C ASN A 152 -9.11 -5.32 12.05
N SER A 153 -8.95 -5.41 10.72
CA SER A 153 -8.96 -6.66 9.97
C SER A 153 -7.57 -7.07 9.50
N LEU A 154 -7.19 -8.32 9.79
CA LEU A 154 -5.95 -8.93 9.31
C LEU A 154 -5.86 -8.99 7.78
N ASN A 155 -6.97 -9.29 7.11
CA ASN A 155 -7.00 -9.40 5.64
C ASN A 155 -6.66 -8.06 4.98
N TYR A 156 -7.26 -6.97 5.47
CA TYR A 156 -6.96 -5.63 4.95
C TYR A 156 -5.55 -5.19 5.32
N THR A 157 -5.08 -5.51 6.53
CA THR A 157 -3.70 -5.22 6.97
C THR A 157 -2.67 -5.94 6.12
N SER A 158 -2.87 -7.24 5.84
CA SER A 158 -2.00 -8.04 4.96
C SER A 158 -1.95 -7.47 3.55
N CYS A 159 -3.11 -7.13 2.98
CA CYS A 159 -3.17 -6.48 1.67
C CYS A 159 -2.46 -5.12 1.68
N LEU A 160 -2.63 -4.32 2.74
CA LEU A 160 -1.96 -3.02 2.88
C LEU A 160 -0.44 -3.18 2.85
N ILE A 161 0.12 -4.12 3.61
CA ILE A 161 1.58 -4.37 3.65
C ILE A 161 2.09 -4.71 2.24
N LYS A 162 1.44 -5.66 1.55
CA LYS A 162 1.79 -6.07 0.18
C LYS A 162 1.74 -4.89 -0.79
N LEU A 163 0.68 -4.08 -0.70
CA LEU A 163 0.48 -2.93 -1.58
C LEU A 163 1.51 -1.82 -1.30
N MET A 164 1.82 -1.57 -0.03
CA MET A 164 2.85 -0.62 0.37
C MET A 164 4.24 -1.07 -0.05
N ASP A 165 4.54 -2.36 -0.02
CA ASP A 165 5.78 -2.91 -0.57
C ASP A 165 5.88 -2.61 -2.07
N CYS A 166 4.80 -2.88 -2.82
CA CYS A 166 4.76 -2.56 -4.25
C CYS A 166 4.96 -1.07 -4.52
N LEU A 167 4.23 -0.21 -3.82
CA LEU A 167 4.29 1.24 -4.02
C LEU A 167 5.66 1.82 -3.67
N LEU A 168 6.22 1.44 -2.52
CA LEU A 168 7.52 1.93 -2.05
C LEU A 168 8.70 1.38 -2.85
N SER A 169 8.47 0.35 -3.67
CA SER A 169 9.47 -0.18 -4.61
C SER A 169 9.69 0.71 -5.84
N ILE A 170 8.75 1.60 -6.15
CA ILE A 170 8.84 2.50 -7.31
C ILE A 170 9.73 3.72 -6.99
N PRO A 171 10.59 4.17 -7.93
CA PRO A 171 11.38 5.38 -7.77
C PRO A 171 10.52 6.63 -7.48
N LYS A 172 10.92 7.41 -6.47
CA LYS A 172 10.18 8.58 -5.96
C LYS A 172 9.95 9.70 -6.97
N LYS A 173 10.74 9.76 -8.04
CA LYS A 173 10.55 10.70 -9.15
C LYS A 173 9.16 10.60 -9.79
N ASN A 174 8.47 9.47 -9.60
CA ASN A 174 7.13 9.23 -10.13
C ASN A 174 6.00 9.69 -9.19
N TYR A 175 6.32 10.19 -7.99
CA TYR A 175 5.32 10.47 -6.98
C TYR A 175 4.85 11.92 -7.11
N SER A 176 3.54 12.13 -7.13
CA SER A 176 2.97 13.47 -6.92
C SER A 176 3.05 13.87 -5.45
N TYR A 177 2.76 15.14 -5.16
CA TYR A 177 2.61 15.62 -3.78
C TYR A 177 1.48 14.89 -3.05
N LYS A 178 0.35 14.69 -3.74
CA LYS A 178 -0.81 13.96 -3.22
C LYS A 178 -0.48 12.50 -2.90
N ASP A 179 0.20 11.81 -3.82
CA ASP A 179 0.64 10.42 -3.62
C ASP A 179 1.52 10.29 -2.39
N SER A 180 2.46 11.22 -2.23
CA SER A 180 3.39 11.20 -1.11
C SER A 180 2.67 11.40 0.22
N LYS A 181 1.65 12.27 0.27
CA LYS A 181 0.78 12.41 1.45
C LYS A 181 0.00 11.13 1.76
N PHE A 182 -0.59 10.50 0.74
CA PHE A 182 -1.33 9.26 0.91
C PHE A 182 -0.43 8.14 1.46
N LEU A 183 0.76 7.96 0.88
CA LEU A 183 1.72 6.97 1.34
C LEU A 183 2.21 7.24 2.78
N ILE A 184 2.46 8.50 3.15
CA ILE A 184 2.80 8.87 4.53
C ILE A 184 1.69 8.45 5.50
N GLN A 185 0.42 8.71 5.14
CA GLN A 185 -0.72 8.30 5.96
C GLN A 185 -0.84 6.78 6.07
N CYS A 186 -0.63 6.06 4.96
CA CYS A 186 -0.63 4.60 4.95
C CYS A 186 0.44 4.03 5.89
N ILE A 187 1.68 4.55 5.86
CA ILE A 187 2.76 4.08 6.76
C ILE A 187 2.38 4.27 8.23
N LYS A 188 1.75 5.40 8.59
CA LYS A 188 1.31 5.65 9.96
C LYS A 188 0.25 4.64 10.40
N ILE A 189 -0.78 4.45 9.59
CA ILE A 189 -1.86 3.49 9.87
C ILE A 189 -1.32 2.06 9.94
N GLU A 190 -0.43 1.67 9.02
CA GLU A 190 0.23 0.36 9.03
C GLU A 190 1.00 0.14 10.34
N SER A 191 1.72 1.15 10.85
CA SER A 191 2.39 1.07 12.15
C SER A 191 1.42 0.92 13.31
N GLU A 192 0.33 1.70 13.33
CA GLU A 192 -0.72 1.59 14.34
C GLU A 192 -1.31 0.18 14.39
N LEU A 193 -1.61 -0.40 13.21
CA LEU A 193 -2.15 -1.76 13.08
C LEU A 193 -1.17 -2.82 13.56
N LEU A 194 0.11 -2.74 13.18
CA LEU A 194 1.11 -3.72 13.63
C LEU A 194 1.41 -3.61 15.12
N ASP A 195 1.41 -2.40 15.69
CA ASP A 195 1.55 -2.21 17.13
C ASP A 195 0.35 -2.80 17.90
N ASN A 196 -0.85 -2.78 17.31
CA ASN A 196 -2.05 -3.42 17.86
C ASN A 196 -2.00 -4.95 17.75
N LEU A 197 -1.41 -5.51 16.68
CA LEU A 197 -1.17 -6.95 16.57
C LEU A 197 -0.27 -7.48 17.67
N GLY A 198 0.82 -6.78 17.98
CA GLY A 198 1.72 -7.13 19.07
C GLY A 198 1.04 -7.14 20.45
N LYS A 199 -0.11 -6.48 20.58
CA LYS A 199 -0.92 -6.42 21.81
C LYS A 199 -2.12 -7.38 21.80
N GLY A 200 -2.31 -8.18 20.76
CA GLY A 200 -3.42 -9.14 20.64
C GLY A 200 -4.79 -8.50 20.34
N ALA A 201 -4.83 -7.26 19.84
CA ALA A 201 -6.06 -6.49 19.77
C ALA A 201 -6.85 -6.60 18.44
N ILE A 202 -6.52 -7.52 17.52
CA ILE A 202 -7.08 -7.56 16.15
C ILE A 202 -8.12 -8.67 15.95
N ASN A 203 -9.25 -8.34 15.31
CA ASN A 203 -10.31 -9.30 14.98
C ASN A 203 -9.91 -10.17 13.78
N ARG A 204 -10.08 -11.50 13.91
CA ARG A 204 -9.82 -12.47 12.85
C ARG A 204 -10.96 -12.54 11.83
#